data_AF-A0A3N5H2A8-F1
#
_entry.id   AF-A0A3N5H2A8-F1
#
_cell.length_a   1.000
_cell.length_b   1.000
_cell.length_c   1.000
_cell.angle_alpha   90.00
_cell.angle_beta   90.00
_cell.angle_gamma   90.00
#
_symmetry.space_group_name_H-M   'P 1'
#
loop_
_entity.id
_entity.type
_entity.pdbx_description
1 polymer ?
#
loop_
_entity_poly.entity_id
_entity_poly.type
_entity_poly.pdbx_seq_one_letter_code
_entity_poly.pdbx_strand_id
1 'polypeptide(L)'
;MPPSSRPPNLNRAIRALVRDLAARAPEFSHLLAARVLVVAGEARRGSRGSVKPLAFERGKSRDHSGARKPVVRIDGRRMLYCVTLRPLFFRNSRPEQRIETLLHELYHLSPAFDGTLDPSRRHSRLGRKFSRIFRPLVRRYLRHCPPEVLAPFAHHGPVRILAWLERPPATHARGRSRRVYTEEQLYTATVQMLTRRKHRAPAPADGERE
;
A
#
# COMPACT_ATOMS: atom_id res chain seq x y z
N MET A 1 -35.08 5.02 -6.99
CA MET A 1 -33.69 5.25 -6.52
C MET A 1 -32.74 4.52 -7.46
N PRO A 2 -31.65 5.14 -7.94
CA PRO A 2 -30.65 4.37 -8.67
C PRO A 2 -30.11 3.28 -7.71
N PRO A 3 -29.84 2.06 -8.19
CA PRO A 3 -29.28 1.02 -7.33
C PRO A 3 -27.99 1.57 -6.73
N SER A 4 -27.87 1.53 -5.40
CA SER A 4 -26.65 1.99 -4.75
C SER A 4 -25.52 1.06 -5.22
N SER A 5 -24.74 1.56 -6.19
CA SER A 5 -23.64 0.79 -6.75
C SER A 5 -22.73 0.37 -5.59
N ARG A 6 -22.43 -0.93 -5.49
CA ARG A 6 -21.56 -1.47 -4.44
C ARG A 6 -20.29 -0.60 -4.34
N PRO A 7 -19.86 -0.18 -3.13
CA PRO A 7 -18.68 0.67 -3.02
C PRO A 7 -17.46 0.05 -3.72
N PRO A 8 -16.62 0.84 -4.40
CA PRO A 8 -15.49 0.32 -5.16
C PRO A 8 -14.54 -0.54 -4.33
N ASN A 9 -14.01 -1.60 -4.93
CA ASN A 9 -13.02 -2.47 -4.28
C ASN A 9 -11.61 -1.91 -4.47
N LEU A 10 -11.06 -1.32 -3.41
CA LEU A 10 -9.75 -0.68 -3.43
C LEU A 10 -8.60 -1.70 -3.56
N ASN A 11 -8.75 -2.94 -3.06
CA ASN A 11 -7.74 -3.99 -3.28
C ASN A 11 -7.56 -4.31 -4.77
N ARG A 12 -8.65 -4.30 -5.55
CA ARG A 12 -8.59 -4.50 -7.01
C ARG A 12 -7.82 -3.36 -7.69
N ALA A 13 -8.12 -2.12 -7.32
CA ALA A 13 -7.43 -0.95 -7.84
C ALA A 13 -5.92 -0.95 -7.51
N ILE A 14 -5.56 -1.27 -6.26
CA ILE A 14 -4.16 -1.35 -5.85
C ILE A 14 -3.44 -2.48 -6.57
N ARG A 15 -4.09 -3.64 -6.77
CA ARG A 15 -3.52 -4.74 -7.55
C ARG A 15 -3.27 -4.34 -9.00
N ALA A 16 -4.16 -3.55 -9.61
CA ALA A 16 -3.95 -3.00 -10.95
C ALA A 16 -2.76 -2.03 -10.98
N LEU A 17 -2.67 -1.11 -10.00
CA LEU A 17 -1.52 -0.22 -9.83
C LEU A 17 -0.20 -0.97 -9.73
N VAL A 18 -0.12 -2.02 -8.89
CA VAL A 18 1.13 -2.79 -8.74
C VAL A 18 1.55 -3.48 -10.04
N ARG A 19 0.59 -4.00 -10.82
CA ARG A 19 0.89 -4.61 -12.14
C ARG A 19 1.38 -3.56 -13.12
N ASP A 20 0.75 -2.39 -13.15
CA ASP A 20 1.14 -1.30 -14.05
C ASP A 20 2.55 -0.77 -13.69
N LEU A 21 2.85 -0.62 -12.39
CA LEU A 21 4.20 -0.27 -11.92
C LEU A 21 5.24 -1.29 -12.37
N ALA A 22 4.96 -2.58 -12.20
CA ALA A 22 5.88 -3.64 -12.61
C ALA A 22 6.15 -3.63 -14.12
N ALA A 23 5.15 -3.27 -14.93
CA ALA A 23 5.28 -3.20 -16.38
C ALA A 23 6.01 -1.94 -16.88
N ARG A 24 5.87 -0.80 -16.18
CA ARG A 24 6.29 0.52 -16.70
C ARG A 24 7.46 1.17 -15.96
N ALA A 25 7.80 0.71 -14.76
CA ALA A 25 8.81 1.33 -13.93
C ALA A 25 9.90 0.30 -13.55
N PRO A 26 11.13 0.42 -14.11
CA PRO A 26 12.20 -0.56 -13.90
C PRO A 26 12.53 -0.83 -12.43
N GLU A 27 12.39 0.16 -11.56
CA GLU A 27 12.67 0.05 -10.12
C GLU A 27 11.66 -0.84 -9.38
N PHE A 28 10.52 -1.14 -10.02
CA PHE A 28 9.41 -1.94 -9.52
C PHE A 28 9.13 -3.20 -10.37
N SER A 29 9.95 -3.51 -11.38
CA SER A 29 9.74 -4.63 -12.32
C SER A 29 9.69 -6.00 -11.63
N HIS A 30 10.36 -6.14 -10.49
CA HIS A 30 10.38 -7.34 -9.67
C HIS A 30 9.08 -7.60 -8.89
N LEU A 31 8.13 -6.65 -8.86
CA LEU A 31 6.93 -6.77 -8.05
C LEU A 31 5.92 -7.77 -8.64
N LEU A 32 5.48 -8.71 -7.81
CA LEU A 32 4.35 -9.58 -8.13
C LEU A 32 3.13 -9.18 -7.29
N ALA A 33 2.17 -8.51 -7.92
CA ALA A 33 0.95 -8.02 -7.27
C ALA A 33 0.15 -9.14 -6.55
N ALA A 34 0.27 -10.38 -7.02
CA ALA A 34 -0.36 -11.56 -6.42
C ALA A 34 0.30 -12.04 -5.11
N ARG A 35 1.42 -11.43 -4.68
CA ARG A 35 2.18 -11.78 -3.47
C ARG A 35 2.22 -10.65 -2.44
N VAL A 36 1.57 -9.52 -2.73
CA VAL A 36 1.45 -8.37 -1.84
C VAL A 36 0.02 -8.28 -1.33
N LEU A 37 -0.16 -8.55 -0.04
CA LEU A 37 -1.43 -8.31 0.64
C LEU A 37 -1.52 -6.83 1.02
N VAL A 38 -2.68 -6.21 0.77
CA VAL A 38 -2.94 -4.84 1.18
C VAL A 38 -4.18 -4.82 2.08
N VAL A 39 -4.06 -4.20 3.24
CA VAL A 39 -5.14 -4.13 4.23
C VAL A 39 -5.28 -2.71 4.76
N ALA A 40 -6.47 -2.35 5.24
CA ALA A 40 -6.64 -1.21 6.13
C ALA A 40 -6.22 -1.59 7.56
N GLY A 41 -5.81 -0.60 8.35
CA GLY A 41 -5.50 -0.79 9.77
C GLY A 41 -5.57 0.50 10.57
N GLU A 42 -5.36 0.36 11.87
CA GLU A 42 -5.42 1.43 12.87
C GLU A 42 -4.41 2.57 12.62
N ALA A 43 -4.67 3.74 13.21
CA ALA A 43 -3.75 4.87 13.16
C ALA A 43 -2.41 4.55 13.84
N ARG A 44 -1.31 5.08 13.30
CA ARG A 44 0.02 4.91 13.87
C ARG A 44 0.93 6.10 13.56
N ARG A 45 1.30 6.87 14.58
CA ARG A 45 2.34 7.93 14.52
C ARG A 45 2.34 8.77 13.24
N GLY A 46 1.17 9.23 12.78
CA GLY A 46 1.03 10.06 11.58
C GLY A 46 1.36 9.39 10.24
N SER A 47 1.60 8.07 10.19
CA SER A 47 1.85 7.35 8.95
C SER A 47 0.58 7.21 8.10
N ARG A 48 0.74 7.24 6.77
CA ARG A 48 -0.30 6.89 5.78
C ARG A 48 -0.27 5.41 5.39
N GLY A 49 0.90 4.78 5.44
CA GLY A 49 1.12 3.40 5.07
C GLY A 49 2.28 2.81 5.86
N SER A 50 2.33 1.48 5.91
CA SER A 50 3.48 0.75 6.42
C SER A 50 3.54 -0.61 5.75
N VAL A 51 4.73 -1.07 5.39
CA VAL A 51 4.96 -2.43 4.91
C VAL A 51 5.59 -3.32 5.97
N LYS A 52 5.10 -4.56 6.08
CA LYS A 52 5.66 -5.63 6.90
C LYS A 52 6.16 -6.78 6.00
N PRO A 53 7.42 -7.21 6.15
CA PRO A 53 7.92 -8.44 5.53
C PRO A 53 7.32 -9.67 6.23
N LEU A 54 6.88 -10.66 5.43
CA LEU A 54 6.33 -11.93 5.90
C LEU A 54 7.32 -13.09 5.75
N ALA A 55 8.56 -12.80 5.37
CA ALA A 55 9.68 -13.73 5.43
C ALA A 55 10.86 -13.12 6.20
N PHE A 56 11.77 -13.99 6.65
CA PHE A 56 13.10 -13.61 7.07
C PHE A 56 14.06 -13.59 5.88
N GLU A 57 15.32 -13.25 6.15
CA GLU A 57 16.40 -13.20 5.16
C GLU A 57 16.40 -14.42 4.22
N ARG A 58 16.59 -14.19 2.92
CA ARG A 58 16.55 -15.20 1.87
C ARG A 58 15.21 -15.94 1.77
N GLY A 59 14.11 -15.27 2.14
CA GLY A 59 12.75 -15.83 2.10
C GLY A 59 12.42 -16.91 3.13
N LYS A 60 13.29 -17.11 4.13
CA LYS A 60 13.15 -18.15 5.15
C LYS A 60 11.94 -17.90 6.05
N SER A 61 11.33 -18.98 6.55
CA SER A 61 10.23 -18.90 7.53
C SER A 61 10.72 -18.84 8.98
N ARG A 62 12.01 -19.08 9.21
CA ARG A 62 12.68 -18.98 10.52
C ARG A 62 13.97 -18.18 10.42
N ASP A 63 14.33 -17.50 11.51
CA ASP A 63 15.65 -16.90 11.68
C ASP A 63 16.59 -17.81 12.48
N HIS A 64 17.82 -17.35 12.71
CA HIS A 64 18.85 -18.08 13.47
C HIS A 64 18.51 -18.25 14.97
N SER A 65 17.63 -17.40 15.51
CA SER A 65 17.15 -17.51 16.90
C SER A 65 16.01 -18.52 17.07
N GLY A 66 15.53 -19.10 15.96
CA GLY A 66 14.39 -20.02 15.94
C GLY A 66 13.03 -19.32 15.94
N ALA A 67 12.99 -17.98 15.92
CA ALA A 67 11.75 -17.24 15.76
C ALA A 67 11.17 -17.50 14.36
N ARG A 68 9.83 -17.49 14.25
CA ARG A 68 9.14 -17.80 13.00
C ARG A 68 8.29 -16.65 12.50
N LYS A 69 8.24 -16.43 11.19
CA LYS A 69 7.24 -15.56 10.58
C LYS A 69 5.92 -16.32 10.41
N PRO A 70 4.77 -15.66 10.64
CA PRO A 70 3.48 -16.24 10.28
C PRO A 70 3.42 -16.48 8.77
N VAL A 71 2.82 -17.59 8.37
CA VAL A 71 2.55 -17.85 6.95
C VAL A 71 1.19 -17.27 6.62
N VAL A 72 1.13 -16.33 5.69
CA VAL A 72 -0.15 -15.81 5.18
C VAL A 72 -0.38 -16.41 3.80
N ARG A 73 -1.55 -17.02 3.59
CA ARG A 73 -2.01 -17.51 2.29
C ARG A 73 -3.32 -16.87 1.91
N ILE A 74 -3.44 -16.36 0.70
CA ILE A 74 -4.66 -15.78 0.15
C ILE A 74 -4.85 -16.37 -1.24
N ASP A 75 -6.03 -16.90 -1.52
CA ASP A 75 -6.41 -17.66 -2.70
C ASP A 75 -5.39 -18.78 -2.98
N GLY A 76 -4.99 -19.50 -1.93
CA GLY A 76 -3.96 -20.55 -1.97
C GLY A 76 -2.52 -20.06 -2.18
N ARG A 77 -2.30 -18.76 -2.43
CA ARG A 77 -0.97 -18.18 -2.70
C ARG A 77 -0.32 -17.69 -1.41
N ARG A 78 0.94 -18.04 -1.17
CA ARG A 78 1.72 -17.47 -0.06
C ARG A 78 2.01 -15.99 -0.31
N MET A 79 1.64 -15.13 0.63
CA MET A 79 1.97 -13.70 0.61
C MET A 79 3.38 -13.47 1.16
N LEU A 80 4.09 -12.53 0.55
CA LEU A 80 5.47 -12.16 0.93
C LEU A 80 5.52 -10.84 1.69
N TYR A 81 4.56 -9.95 1.40
CA TYR A 81 4.50 -8.62 1.97
C TYR A 81 3.07 -8.29 2.39
N CYS A 82 2.94 -7.53 3.48
CA CYS A 82 1.68 -6.95 3.91
C CYS A 82 1.83 -5.43 4.01
N VAL A 83 1.15 -4.70 3.13
CA VAL A 83 1.02 -3.24 3.21
C VAL A 83 -0.24 -2.92 4.00
N THR A 84 -0.09 -2.16 5.08
CA THR A 84 -1.20 -1.66 5.89
C THR A 84 -1.39 -0.17 5.62
N LEU A 85 -2.54 0.18 5.04
CA LEU A 85 -2.99 1.55 4.83
C LEU A 85 -3.64 2.08 6.10
N ARG A 86 -3.27 3.31 6.45
CA ARG A 86 -3.64 3.96 7.72
C ARG A 86 -4.72 5.02 7.47
N PRO A 87 -5.43 5.50 8.50
CA PRO A 87 -6.54 6.45 8.32
C PRO A 87 -6.19 7.70 7.50
N LEU A 88 -4.97 8.23 7.60
CA LEU A 88 -4.53 9.40 6.81
C LEU A 88 -4.47 9.14 5.30
N PHE A 89 -4.26 7.90 4.86
CA PHE A 89 -4.37 7.52 3.45
C PHE A 89 -5.80 7.76 2.92
N PHE A 90 -6.81 7.38 3.71
CA PHE A 90 -8.21 7.49 3.31
C PHE A 90 -8.74 8.90 3.50
N ARG A 91 -8.40 9.55 4.62
CA ARG A 91 -9.05 10.78 5.11
C ARG A 91 -8.32 12.07 4.73
N ASN A 92 -7.01 12.01 4.46
CA ASN A 92 -6.17 13.19 4.26
C ASN A 92 -5.11 12.99 3.18
N SER A 93 -5.57 12.64 1.97
CA SER A 93 -4.72 12.46 0.81
C SER A 93 -5.45 12.88 -0.48
N ARG A 94 -4.71 13.51 -1.38
CA ARG A 94 -5.06 13.65 -2.80
C ARG A 94 -4.80 12.32 -3.54
N PRO A 95 -5.33 12.12 -4.76
CA PRO A 95 -5.12 10.89 -5.51
C PRO A 95 -3.64 10.57 -5.73
N GLU A 96 -2.84 11.58 -6.08
CA GLU A 96 -1.40 11.42 -6.34
C GLU A 96 -0.63 11.08 -5.06
N GLN A 97 -1.07 11.61 -3.91
CA GLN A 97 -0.46 11.30 -2.61
C GLN A 97 -0.74 9.87 -2.16
N ARG A 98 -1.87 9.29 -2.57
CA ARG A 98 -2.19 7.87 -2.32
C ARG A 98 -1.27 6.97 -3.14
N ILE A 99 -1.11 7.28 -4.44
CA ILE A 99 -0.15 6.59 -5.29
C ILE A 99 1.26 6.73 -4.72
N GLU A 100 1.72 7.95 -4.40
CA GLU A 100 3.02 8.20 -3.77
C GLU A 100 3.24 7.35 -2.50
N THR A 101 2.23 7.26 -1.63
CA THR A 101 2.28 6.41 -0.43
C THR A 101 2.47 4.94 -0.79
N LEU A 102 1.71 4.42 -1.77
CA LEU A 102 1.83 3.03 -2.20
C LEU A 102 3.21 2.74 -2.83
N LEU A 103 3.68 3.62 -3.71
CA LEU A 103 5.03 3.52 -4.29
C LEU A 103 6.09 3.55 -3.18
N HIS A 104 5.90 4.33 -2.12
CA HIS A 104 6.84 4.43 -1.02
C HIS A 104 6.96 3.09 -0.30
N GLU A 105 5.82 2.50 0.07
CA GLU A 105 5.80 1.20 0.76
C GLU A 105 6.35 0.08 -0.14
N LEU A 106 6.03 0.11 -1.43
CA LEU A 106 6.53 -0.87 -2.41
C LEU A 106 8.02 -0.70 -2.72
N TYR A 107 8.55 0.53 -2.63
CA TYR A 107 9.96 0.79 -2.88
C TYR A 107 10.86 0.15 -1.82
N HIS A 108 10.39 -0.01 -0.59
CA HIS A 108 11.13 -0.69 0.49
C HIS A 108 11.27 -2.21 0.27
N LEU A 109 10.51 -2.80 -0.65
CA LEU A 109 10.60 -4.24 -0.91
C LEU A 109 11.95 -4.60 -1.51
N SER A 110 12.46 -5.78 -1.16
CA SER A 110 13.70 -6.31 -1.72
C SER A 110 13.57 -6.50 -3.24
N PRO A 111 14.56 -6.06 -4.05
CA PRO A 111 14.60 -6.35 -5.49
C PRO A 111 14.58 -7.84 -5.83
N ALA A 112 15.09 -8.70 -4.94
CA ALA A 112 15.00 -10.16 -5.09
C ALA A 112 13.58 -10.71 -4.85
N PHE A 113 12.67 -9.86 -4.35
CA PHE A 113 11.27 -10.15 -4.07
C PHE A 113 11.06 -11.42 -3.23
N ASP A 114 11.91 -11.63 -2.23
CA ASP A 114 11.97 -12.83 -1.40
C ASP A 114 11.13 -12.72 -0.10
N GLY A 115 10.38 -11.64 0.09
CA GLY A 115 9.62 -11.37 1.31
C GLY A 115 10.38 -10.59 2.39
N THR A 116 11.57 -10.07 2.05
CA THR A 116 12.36 -9.15 2.89
C THR A 116 12.31 -7.70 2.40
N LEU A 117 12.74 -6.75 3.25
CA LEU A 117 12.88 -5.34 2.88
C LEU A 117 14.35 -5.03 2.60
N ASP A 118 14.61 -4.21 1.58
CA ASP A 118 15.96 -3.77 1.22
C ASP A 118 16.50 -2.77 2.26
N PRO A 119 17.59 -3.10 2.99
CA PRO A 119 18.19 -2.19 3.96
C PRO A 119 18.67 -0.86 3.35
N SER A 120 19.11 -0.87 2.10
CA SER A 120 19.61 0.32 1.38
C SER A 120 18.50 1.31 1.05
N ARG A 121 17.25 0.84 0.96
CA ARG A 121 16.06 1.66 0.63
C ARG A 121 15.35 2.20 1.86
N ARG A 122 15.76 1.79 3.07
CA ARG A 122 15.12 2.22 4.32
C ARG A 122 15.28 3.72 4.55
N HIS A 123 14.19 4.34 4.98
CA HIS A 123 14.18 5.77 5.30
C HIS A 123 15.20 6.14 6.38
N SER A 124 15.36 5.29 7.41
CA SER A 124 16.34 5.51 8.48
C SER A 124 17.80 5.51 8.01
N ARG A 125 18.10 4.80 6.92
CA ARG A 125 19.45 4.72 6.35
C ARG A 125 19.72 5.84 5.34
N LEU A 126 18.72 6.23 4.56
CA LEU A 126 18.84 7.25 3.52
C LEU A 126 18.61 8.68 4.03
N GLY A 127 17.86 8.85 5.13
CA GLY A 127 17.54 10.15 5.70
C GLY A 127 17.01 11.12 4.65
N ARG A 128 17.59 12.33 4.59
CA ARG A 128 17.22 13.38 3.61
C ARG A 128 17.45 12.96 2.15
N LYS A 129 18.37 12.02 1.87
CA LYS A 129 18.64 11.54 0.51
C LYS A 129 17.48 10.69 -0.03
N PHE A 130 16.65 10.10 0.83
CA PHE A 130 15.50 9.30 0.42
C PHE A 130 14.59 10.10 -0.51
N SER A 131 14.17 11.30 -0.08
CA SER A 131 13.27 12.16 -0.86
C SER A 131 13.88 12.58 -2.20
N ARG A 132 15.21 12.77 -2.25
CA ARG A 132 15.92 13.14 -3.48
C ARG A 132 15.91 12.01 -4.52
N ILE A 133 16.00 10.76 -4.08
CA ILE A 133 15.97 9.57 -4.94
C ILE A 133 14.53 9.21 -5.33
N PHE A 134 13.63 9.21 -4.34
CA PHE A 134 12.28 8.69 -4.51
C PHE A 134 11.33 9.65 -5.25
N ARG A 135 11.46 10.96 -5.03
CA ARG A 135 10.56 11.96 -5.64
C ARG A 135 10.63 11.99 -7.17
N PRO A 136 11.81 11.89 -7.83
CA PRO A 136 11.89 11.72 -9.28
C PRO A 136 11.13 10.49 -9.80
N LEU A 137 11.20 9.35 -9.09
CA LEU A 137 10.49 8.12 -9.47
C LEU A 137 8.97 8.32 -9.46
N VAL A 138 8.45 8.88 -8.37
CA VAL A 138 7.03 9.19 -8.22
C VAL A 138 6.56 10.15 -9.31
N ARG A 139 7.31 11.23 -9.55
CA ARG A 139 6.99 12.22 -10.60
C ARG A 139 6.98 11.57 -11.99
N ARG A 140 7.98 10.73 -12.30
CA ARG A 140 8.08 10.05 -13.59
C ARG A 140 6.90 9.11 -13.81
N TYR A 141 6.52 8.33 -12.80
CA TYR A 141 5.38 7.43 -12.89
C TYR A 141 4.07 8.20 -13.04
N LEU A 142 3.80 9.20 -12.18
CA LEU A 142 2.55 9.97 -12.22
C LEU A 142 2.32 10.70 -13.55
N ARG A 143 3.38 11.13 -14.26
CA ARG A 143 3.25 11.73 -15.60
C ARG A 143 2.71 10.77 -16.67
N HIS A 144 2.93 9.47 -16.50
CA HIS A 144 2.54 8.45 -17.47
C HIS A 144 1.56 7.43 -16.87
N CYS A 145 1.03 7.71 -15.69
CA CYS A 145 0.09 6.85 -15.01
C CYS A 145 -1.21 6.83 -15.80
N PRO A 146 -1.68 5.66 -16.27
CA PRO A 146 -2.92 5.59 -17.04
C PRO A 146 -4.10 6.14 -16.23
N PRO A 147 -4.98 6.97 -16.83
CA PRO A 147 -6.11 7.56 -16.12
C PRO A 147 -6.99 6.54 -15.40
N GLU A 148 -7.17 5.35 -15.97
CA GLU A 148 -7.94 4.24 -15.41
C GLU A 148 -7.28 3.60 -14.17
N VAL A 149 -5.95 3.68 -14.06
CA VAL A 149 -5.20 3.26 -12.86
C VAL A 149 -5.30 4.31 -11.77
N LEU A 150 -5.28 5.60 -12.14
CA LEU A 150 -5.38 6.72 -11.20
C LEU A 150 -6.81 6.92 -10.65
N ALA A 151 -7.83 6.74 -11.50
CA ALA A 151 -9.22 7.10 -11.21
C ALA A 151 -9.77 6.51 -9.90
N PRO A 152 -9.52 5.23 -9.54
CA PRO A 152 -10.00 4.68 -8.26
C PRO A 152 -9.46 5.42 -7.03
N PHE A 153 -8.24 5.99 -7.11
CA PHE A 153 -7.64 6.76 -6.01
C PHE A 153 -8.20 8.17 -5.89
N ALA A 154 -8.99 8.62 -6.88
CA ALA A 154 -9.71 9.89 -6.84
C ALA A 154 -11.15 9.79 -6.31
N HIS A 155 -11.65 8.58 -6.09
CA HIS A 155 -12.99 8.36 -5.55
C HIS A 155 -13.20 9.10 -4.21
N HIS A 156 -14.37 9.69 -4.03
CA HIS A 156 -14.78 10.33 -2.79
C HIS A 156 -16.06 9.64 -2.32
N GLY A 157 -16.01 8.96 -1.17
CA GLY A 157 -17.10 8.11 -0.73
C GLY A 157 -16.62 6.84 -0.02
N PRO A 158 -17.55 5.93 0.32
CA PRO A 158 -17.19 4.63 0.85
C PRO A 158 -16.40 3.83 -0.19
N VAL A 159 -15.40 3.06 0.27
CA VAL A 159 -14.67 2.04 -0.49
C VAL A 159 -14.59 0.77 0.32
N ARG A 160 -14.52 -0.38 -0.38
CA ARG A 160 -14.27 -1.68 0.23
C ARG A 160 -12.78 -1.97 0.22
N ILE A 161 -12.25 -2.45 1.34
CA ILE A 161 -10.86 -2.90 1.48
C ILE A 161 -10.75 -4.01 2.52
N LEU A 162 -9.83 -4.95 2.33
CA LEU A 162 -9.51 -5.98 3.31
C LEU A 162 -8.98 -5.37 4.60
N ALA A 163 -9.32 -5.97 5.73
CA ALA A 163 -8.76 -5.68 7.04
C ALA A 163 -8.59 -6.98 7.82
N TRP A 164 -7.67 -6.99 8.79
CA TRP A 164 -7.46 -8.15 9.65
C TRP A 164 -8.58 -8.29 10.66
N LEU A 165 -9.25 -9.44 10.67
CA LEU A 165 -10.07 -9.89 11.79
C LEU A 165 -9.17 -10.38 12.92
N GLU A 166 -8.19 -11.23 12.60
CA GLU A 166 -7.12 -11.66 13.50
C GLU A 166 -5.77 -11.29 12.88
N ARG A 167 -5.04 -10.36 13.51
CA ARG A 167 -3.76 -9.86 12.95
C ARG A 167 -2.62 -10.83 13.27
N PRO A 168 -1.84 -11.29 12.27
CA PRO A 168 -0.67 -12.11 12.51
C PRO A 168 0.39 -11.37 13.35
N PRO A 169 0.99 -12.02 14.37
CA PRO A 169 2.05 -11.42 15.18
C PRO A 169 3.29 -11.09 14.34
N ALA A 170 4.19 -10.26 14.85
CA ALA A 170 5.42 -9.89 14.14
C ALA A 170 6.35 -11.09 13.91
N THR A 171 6.44 -11.95 14.93
CA THR A 171 7.11 -13.24 14.97
C THR A 171 6.34 -14.14 15.94
N HIS A 172 6.45 -15.46 15.78
CA HIS A 172 6.02 -16.42 16.79
C HIS A 172 7.15 -16.65 17.78
N ALA A 173 6.86 -16.44 19.07
CA ALA A 173 7.57 -17.11 20.16
C ALA A 173 6.91 -18.48 20.41
N ARG A 174 7.63 -19.41 21.05
CA ARG A 174 7.12 -20.77 21.35
C ARG A 174 5.76 -20.67 22.10
N GLY A 175 4.65 -21.10 21.48
CA GLY A 175 3.31 -21.06 22.08
C GLY A 175 2.13 -20.86 21.09
N ARG A 176 0.89 -20.96 21.61
CA ARG A 176 -0.47 -21.13 21.02
C ARG A 176 -0.93 -20.21 19.85
N SER A 177 -0.06 -19.50 19.16
CA SER A 177 -0.47 -18.64 18.04
C SER A 177 -0.61 -19.44 16.73
N ARG A 178 -1.65 -19.09 15.93
CA ARG A 178 -1.94 -19.72 14.64
C ARG A 178 -0.73 -19.60 13.71
N ARG A 179 -0.31 -20.71 13.08
CA ARG A 179 0.88 -20.71 12.19
C ARG A 179 0.58 -20.21 10.78
N VAL A 180 -0.66 -20.42 10.31
CA VAL A 180 -1.11 -20.11 8.95
C VAL A 180 -2.35 -19.24 9.02
N TYR A 181 -2.29 -18.06 8.42
CA TYR A 181 -3.39 -17.11 8.32
C TYR A 181 -3.93 -17.12 6.90
N THR A 182 -5.25 -17.18 6.78
CA THR A 182 -5.98 -17.20 5.51
C THR A 182 -7.02 -16.08 5.47
N GLU A 183 -7.85 -16.10 4.44
CA GLU A 183 -9.00 -15.25 4.25
C GLU A 183 -9.99 -15.33 5.41
N GLU A 184 -10.02 -16.45 6.14
CA GLU A 184 -10.81 -16.63 7.36
C GLU A 184 -10.42 -15.63 8.46
N GLN A 185 -9.19 -15.11 8.44
CA GLN A 185 -8.71 -14.09 9.37
C GLN A 185 -8.78 -12.69 8.78
N LEU A 186 -9.46 -12.51 7.64
CA LEU A 186 -9.73 -11.23 7.02
C LEU A 186 -11.23 -10.96 6.97
N TYR A 187 -11.58 -9.69 6.89
CA TYR A 187 -12.92 -9.26 6.51
C TYR A 187 -12.83 -8.12 5.51
N THR A 188 -13.91 -7.88 4.77
CA THR A 188 -14.00 -6.69 3.91
C THR A 188 -14.57 -5.53 4.71
N ALA A 189 -13.73 -4.56 5.05
CA ALA A 189 -14.14 -3.32 5.67
C ALA A 189 -14.69 -2.35 4.62
N THR A 190 -15.65 -1.52 5.03
CA THR A 190 -16.07 -0.33 4.28
C THR A 190 -15.46 0.89 4.97
N VAL A 191 -14.64 1.65 4.25
CA VAL A 191 -13.93 2.83 4.78
C VAL A 191 -14.32 4.07 3.98
N GLN A 192 -14.59 5.18 4.66
CA GLN A 192 -14.85 6.45 4.00
C GLN A 192 -13.55 7.06 3.45
N MET A 193 -13.42 7.15 2.13
CA MET A 193 -12.33 7.83 1.44
C MET A 193 -12.72 9.29 1.16
N LEU A 194 -12.02 10.23 1.81
CA LEU A 194 -12.17 11.65 1.57
C LEU A 194 -11.08 12.11 0.63
N THR A 195 -11.44 12.35 -0.63
CA THR A 195 -10.52 12.91 -1.61
C THR A 195 -10.64 14.43 -1.62
N ARG A 196 -9.56 15.10 -1.21
CA ARG A 196 -9.43 16.54 -1.41
C ARG A 196 -9.26 16.78 -2.91
N ARG A 197 -10.21 17.49 -3.52
CA ARG A 197 -10.00 18.04 -4.87
C ARG A 197 -8.80 19.00 -4.80
N LYS A 198 -8.03 19.15 -5.89
CA LYS A 198 -7.05 20.24 -5.97
C LYS A 198 -7.80 21.53 -5.61
N HIS A 199 -7.25 22.36 -4.74
CA HIS A 199 -7.73 23.73 -4.62
C HIS A 199 -7.70 24.31 -6.04
N ARG A 200 -8.88 24.63 -6.58
CA ARG A 200 -8.96 25.57 -7.70
C ARG A 200 -8.36 26.85 -7.10
N ALA A 201 -7.34 27.41 -7.73
CA ALA A 201 -6.92 28.77 -7.38
C ALA A 201 -8.19 29.64 -7.41
N PRO A 202 -8.36 30.62 -6.50
CA PRO A 202 -9.43 31.59 -6.66
C PRO A 202 -9.33 32.12 -8.09
N ALA A 203 -10.47 32.20 -8.78
CA ALA A 203 -10.52 32.90 -10.05
C ALA A 203 -9.88 34.27 -9.84
N PRO A 204 -9.08 34.80 -10.79
CA PRO A 204 -8.67 36.19 -10.70
C PRO A 204 -9.95 37.00 -10.47
N ALA A 205 -9.95 37.81 -9.41
CA ALA A 205 -11.03 38.74 -9.19
C ALA A 205 -11.14 39.55 -10.49
N ASP A 206 -12.33 39.55 -11.09
CA ASP A 206 -12.63 40.44 -12.20
C ASP A 206 -12.39 41.84 -11.68
N GLY A 207 -11.22 42.36 -12.03
CA GLY A 207 -10.77 43.68 -11.65
C GLY A 207 -11.60 44.68 -12.43
N GLU A 208 -12.45 45.36 -11.69
CA GLU A 208 -12.94 46.71 -11.97
C GLU A 208 -11.89 47.54 -12.71
N ARG A 209 -12.36 48.17 -13.79
CA ARG A 209 -11.86 49.36 -14.50
C ARG A 209 -12.84 49.53 -15.66
N GLU A 210 -13.92 50.29 -15.48
CA GLU A 210 -13.97 51.77 -15.54
C GLU A 210 -13.41 52.31 -16.85
#